data_AF-A0A0Q1A694-F1
#
_entry.id   AF-A0A0Q1A694-F1
#
_cell.length_a   1.000
_cell.length_b   1.000
_cell.length_c   1.000
_cell.angle_alpha   90.00
_cell.angle_beta   90.00
_cell.angle_gamma   90.00
#
_symmetry.space_group_name_H-M   'P 1'
#
loop_
_entity.id
_entity.type
_entity.pdbx_description
1 polymer ?
#
loop_
_entity_poly.entity_id
_entity_poly.type
_entity_poly.pdbx_seq_one_letter_code
_entity_poly.pdbx_strand_id
1 'polypeptide(L)'
;MKELIPENKEFLNQESKKALLLLKQKPDETGLYCLQLADYSLKHNLEDQDGRLTTTLEEMHGWKPQEVMNYLESNGEEDAVDWKLVNNDPNELADQILIRIGDNLTLTLPCYPRNLFKVRV
;
A
#
# COMPACT_ATOMS: atom_id res chain seq x y z
N MET A 1 15.29 16.16 -8.50
CA MET A 1 14.90 15.17 -9.52
C MET A 1 13.46 15.43 -9.92
N LYS A 2 13.12 15.27 -11.20
CA LYS A 2 11.75 15.43 -11.69
C LYS A 2 11.09 14.06 -11.54
N GLU A 3 10.20 13.91 -10.56
CA GLU A 3 9.39 12.70 -10.40
C GLU A 3 8.71 12.37 -11.75
N LEU A 4 8.86 11.13 -12.22
CA LEU A 4 8.33 10.66 -13.50
C LEU A 4 6.81 10.46 -13.43
N ILE A 5 6.32 10.05 -12.25
CA ILE A 5 4.91 9.89 -11.92
C ILE A 5 4.45 11.13 -11.13
N PRO A 6 3.46 11.90 -11.61
CA PRO A 6 2.95 13.07 -10.90
C PRO A 6 2.46 12.77 -9.47
N GLU A 7 1.76 11.65 -9.29
CA GLU A 7 1.15 11.15 -8.06
C GLU A 7 2.21 10.84 -6.98
N ASN A 8 3.47 10.61 -7.36
CA ASN A 8 4.56 10.45 -6.41
C ASN A 8 4.81 11.72 -5.56
N LYS A 9 4.28 12.88 -5.98
CA LYS A 9 4.34 14.13 -5.20
C LYS A 9 3.26 14.23 -4.13
N GLU A 10 2.28 13.34 -4.15
CA GLU A 10 1.20 13.32 -3.16
C GLU A 10 1.71 12.88 -1.79
N PHE A 11 0.97 13.23 -0.75
CA PHE A 11 1.39 13.05 0.64
C PHE A 11 1.75 11.59 0.93
N LEU A 12 0.86 10.64 0.63
CA LEU A 12 1.09 9.22 0.90
C LEU A 12 2.36 8.69 0.22
N ASN A 13 2.60 9.07 -1.03
CA ASN A 13 3.79 8.64 -1.76
C ASN A 13 5.07 9.28 -1.21
N GLN A 14 5.04 10.54 -0.79
CA GLN A 14 6.19 11.18 -0.15
C GLN A 14 6.52 10.56 1.20
N GLU A 15 5.51 10.24 2.02
CA GLU A 15 5.73 9.51 3.27
C GLU A 15 6.22 8.08 3.00
N SER A 16 5.68 7.41 1.98
CA SER A 16 6.15 6.09 1.57
C SER A 16 7.61 6.10 1.10
N LYS A 17 8.02 7.13 0.35
CA LYS A 17 9.42 7.34 -0.05
C LYS A 17 10.33 7.50 1.17
N LYS A 18 9.92 8.29 2.16
CA LYS A 18 10.66 8.45 3.42
C LYS A 18 10.77 7.14 4.19
N ALA A 19 9.67 6.40 4.32
CA ALA A 19 9.62 5.10 4.97
C ALA A 19 10.55 4.08 4.30
N LEU A 20 10.50 3.96 2.96
CA LEU A 20 11.41 3.12 2.19
C LEU A 20 12.88 3.46 2.47
N LEU A 21 13.23 4.75 2.50
CA LEU A 21 14.60 5.19 2.81
C LEU A 21 15.01 4.85 4.25
N LEU A 22 14.12 5.00 5.24
CA LEU A 22 14.37 4.61 6.62
C LEU A 22 14.57 3.08 6.75
N LEU A 23 13.84 2.30 5.96
CA LEU A 23 13.98 0.85 5.83
C LEU A 23 15.18 0.42 4.97
N LYS A 24 16.04 1.37 4.57
CA LYS A 24 17.21 1.17 3.71
C LYS A 24 16.90 0.55 2.34
N GLN A 25 15.66 0.69 1.89
CA GLN A 25 15.26 0.37 0.52
C GLN A 25 15.64 1.53 -0.40
N LYS A 26 15.83 1.23 -1.69
CA LYS A 26 16.07 2.24 -2.72
C LYS A 26 14.76 2.47 -3.47
N PRO A 27 14.05 3.60 -3.25
CA PRO A 27 12.84 3.90 -3.99
C PRO A 27 13.12 3.99 -5.48
N ASP A 28 12.28 3.33 -6.28
CA ASP A 28 12.28 3.42 -7.73
C ASP A 28 11.30 4.52 -8.18
N GLU A 29 11.78 5.46 -8.98
CA GLU A 29 10.97 6.60 -9.45
C GLU A 29 10.05 6.21 -10.61
N THR A 30 10.20 5.01 -11.19
CA THR A 30 9.33 4.52 -12.29
C THR A 30 8.02 3.91 -11.81
N GLY A 31 7.84 3.74 -10.50
CA GLY A 31 6.62 3.20 -9.88
C GLY A 31 6.14 4.08 -8.72
N LEU A 32 4.94 3.78 -8.23
CA LEU A 32 4.42 4.43 -7.03
C LEU A 32 5.18 3.97 -5.79
N TYR A 33 5.54 4.91 -4.91
CA TYR A 33 6.27 4.58 -3.68
C TYR A 33 5.40 3.82 -2.67
N CYS A 34 4.10 4.08 -2.62
CA CYS A 34 3.18 3.36 -1.74
C CYS A 34 3.10 1.86 -2.08
N LEU A 35 3.09 1.50 -3.37
CA LEU A 35 3.10 0.10 -3.82
C LEU A 35 4.41 -0.61 -3.47
N GLN A 36 5.55 0.07 -3.67
CA GLN A 36 6.85 -0.47 -3.28
C GLN A 36 6.95 -0.71 -1.77
N LEU A 37 6.31 0.15 -0.96
CA LEU A 37 6.27 -0.02 0.49
C LEU A 37 5.31 -1.16 0.89
N ALA A 38 4.20 -1.34 0.18
CA ALA A 38 3.32 -2.50 0.35
C ALA A 38 4.03 -3.81 -0.01
N ASP A 39 4.83 -3.84 -1.08
CA ASP A 39 5.66 -5.00 -1.46
C ASP A 39 6.63 -5.37 -0.34
N TYR A 40 7.20 -4.35 0.31
CA TYR A 40 8.09 -4.56 1.45
C TYR A 40 7.32 -5.22 2.61
N SER A 41 6.15 -4.71 2.99
CA SER A 41 5.33 -5.30 4.07
C SER A 41 4.95 -6.75 3.75
N LEU A 42 4.55 -7.04 2.52
CA LEU A 42 4.17 -8.39 2.09
C LEU A 42 5.34 -9.38 2.18
N LYS A 43 6.57 -8.92 1.92
CA LYS A 43 7.77 -9.76 2.01
C LYS A 43 8.24 -9.97 3.44
N HIS A 44 8.07 -8.97 4.31
CA HIS A 44 8.73 -8.92 5.61
C HIS A 44 7.81 -9.01 6.83
N ASN A 45 6.61 -8.44 6.76
CA ASN A 45 5.77 -8.17 7.93
C ASN A 45 4.47 -9.01 7.95
N LEU A 46 3.84 -9.21 6.79
CA LEU A 46 2.53 -9.87 6.68
C LEU A 46 2.59 -11.19 5.89
N GLU A 47 1.82 -12.18 6.32
CA GLU A 47 1.57 -13.39 5.53
C GLU A 47 0.33 -13.26 4.66
N ASP A 48 0.50 -13.38 3.35
CA ASP A 48 -0.60 -13.60 2.43
C ASP A 48 -0.87 -15.10 2.27
N GLN A 49 -1.80 -15.62 3.07
CA GLN A 49 -2.13 -17.06 3.08
C GLN A 49 -2.96 -17.50 1.87
N ASP A 50 -3.69 -16.58 1.20
CA ASP A 50 -4.58 -16.87 0.06
C ASP A 50 -3.93 -16.53 -1.30
N GLY A 51 -2.78 -15.84 -1.30
CA GLY A 51 -2.04 -15.46 -2.52
C GLY A 51 -2.68 -14.32 -3.33
N ARG A 52 -3.93 -13.96 -3.01
CA ARG A 52 -4.70 -12.95 -3.73
C ARG A 52 -4.26 -11.53 -3.42
N LEU A 53 -3.70 -11.29 -2.23
CA LEU A 53 -3.16 -9.98 -1.89
C LEU A 53 -1.88 -9.72 -2.68
N THR A 54 -1.02 -10.73 -2.80
CA THR A 54 0.17 -10.74 -3.66
C THR A 54 -0.23 -10.50 -5.11
N THR A 55 -1.20 -11.27 -5.61
CA THR A 55 -1.67 -11.16 -7.00
C THR A 55 -2.25 -9.76 -7.28
N THR A 56 -3.08 -9.24 -6.38
CA THR A 56 -3.65 -7.89 -6.52
C THR A 56 -2.57 -6.84 -6.55
N LEU A 57 -1.59 -6.92 -5.65
CA LEU A 57 -0.49 -5.96 -5.59
C LEU A 57 0.35 -5.99 -6.88
N GLU A 58 0.65 -7.18 -7.40
CA GLU A 58 1.31 -7.37 -8.70
C GLU A 58 0.51 -6.75 -9.86
N GLU A 59 -0.81 -6.93 -9.88
CA GLU A 59 -1.69 -6.31 -10.88
C GLU A 59 -1.72 -4.78 -10.77
N MET A 60 -1.75 -4.25 -9.54
CA MET A 60 -1.77 -2.80 -9.27
C MET A 60 -0.51 -2.07 -9.77
N HIS A 61 0.64 -2.75 -9.87
CA HIS A 61 1.82 -2.17 -10.52
C HIS A 61 1.62 -1.89 -12.01
N GLY A 62 0.66 -2.56 -12.66
CA GLY A 62 0.28 -2.33 -14.04
C GLY A 62 -0.85 -1.29 -14.22
N TRP A 63 -1.46 -0.82 -13.13
CA TRP A 63 -2.55 0.15 -13.19
C TRP A 63 -2.04 1.56 -13.44
N LYS A 64 -2.92 2.47 -13.84
CA LYS A 64 -2.53 3.89 -13.89
C LYS A 64 -2.29 4.38 -12.46
N PRO A 65 -1.24 5.17 -12.21
CA PRO A 65 -0.95 5.69 -10.87
C PRO A 65 -2.14 6.37 -10.20
N GLN A 66 -2.90 7.18 -10.95
CA GLN A 66 -4.12 7.81 -10.46
C GLN A 66 -5.22 6.82 -10.02
N GLU A 67 -5.35 5.68 -10.71
CA GLU A 67 -6.34 4.64 -10.35
C GLU A 67 -5.95 3.97 -9.03
N VAL A 68 -4.66 3.75 -8.80
CA VAL A 68 -4.13 3.23 -7.54
C VAL A 68 -4.36 4.22 -6.40
N MET A 69 -4.05 5.50 -6.61
CA MET A 69 -4.30 6.53 -5.59
C MET A 69 -5.78 6.64 -5.25
N ASN A 70 -6.64 6.70 -6.27
CA ASN A 70 -8.08 6.68 -6.07
C ASN A 70 -8.53 5.43 -5.32
N TYR A 71 -7.98 4.25 -5.62
CA TYR A 71 -8.32 3.01 -4.92
C TYR A 71 -7.93 3.07 -3.43
N LEU A 72 -6.74 3.58 -3.11
CA LEU A 72 -6.28 3.70 -1.73
C LEU A 72 -7.06 4.76 -0.94
N GLU A 73 -7.44 5.86 -1.59
CA GLU A 73 -8.13 7.00 -0.98
C GLU A 73 -9.66 6.86 -0.95
N SER A 74 -10.25 6.09 -1.89
CA SER A 74 -11.69 5.89 -1.96
C SER A 74 -12.12 4.73 -1.06
N ASN A 75 -13.02 4.99 -0.11
CA ASN A 75 -14.24 4.23 0.14
C ASN A 75 -15.19 5.09 0.97
N GLY A 76 -16.49 4.90 0.74
CA GLY A 76 -17.58 5.78 1.20
C GLY A 76 -17.39 6.24 2.64
N GLU A 77 -17.04 7.52 2.78
CA GLU A 77 -17.02 8.47 3.91
C GLU A 77 -16.78 8.01 5.37
N GLU A 78 -17.06 6.77 5.77
CA GLU A 78 -16.94 6.29 7.15
C GLU A 78 -15.59 5.62 7.48
N ASP A 79 -14.85 5.07 6.50
CA ASP A 79 -13.59 4.32 6.73
C ASP A 79 -12.40 4.82 5.88
N ALA A 80 -12.32 6.13 5.64
CA ALA A 80 -11.15 6.72 4.99
C ALA A 80 -9.95 6.73 5.96
N VAL A 81 -8.83 6.11 5.57
CA VAL A 81 -7.60 6.14 6.38
C VAL A 81 -7.03 7.55 6.34
N ASP A 82 -6.97 8.22 7.49
CA ASP A 82 -6.19 9.44 7.61
C ASP A 82 -4.70 9.09 7.67
N TRP A 83 -4.07 9.08 6.49
CA TRP A 83 -2.65 8.80 6.33
C TRP A 83 -1.73 9.71 7.16
N LYS A 84 -2.22 10.88 7.62
CA LYS A 84 -1.45 11.76 8.50
C LYS A 84 -1.33 11.23 9.93
N LEU A 85 -2.26 10.37 10.35
CA LEU A 85 -2.27 9.79 11.70
C LEU A 85 -1.45 8.51 11.81
N VAL A 86 -1.17 7.83 10.69
CA VAL A 86 -0.37 6.59 10.61
C VAL A 86 1.14 6.84 10.79
N ASN A 87 1.53 8.09 11.06
CA ASN A 87 2.89 8.54 10.80
C ASN A 87 3.75 8.54 12.08
N ASN A 88 4.50 7.46 12.31
CA ASN A 88 5.69 7.40 13.18
C ASN A 88 6.60 6.19 12.91
N ASP A 89 6.07 5.06 12.40
CA ASP A 89 6.86 3.85 12.09
C ASP A 89 6.75 3.49 10.59
N PRO A 90 7.88 3.35 9.86
CA PRO A 90 7.90 2.90 8.47
C PRO A 90 7.19 1.55 8.21
N ASN A 91 7.26 0.61 9.17
CA ASN A 91 6.60 -0.69 9.05
C ASN A 91 5.10 -0.56 9.24
N GLU A 92 4.66 0.27 10.19
CA GLU A 92 3.23 0.53 10.42
C GLU A 92 2.60 1.15 9.16
N LEU A 93 3.27 2.13 8.54
CA LEU A 93 2.79 2.70 7.28
C LEU A 93 2.71 1.64 6.17
N ALA A 94 3.73 0.78 6.06
CA ALA A 94 3.76 -0.30 5.07
C ALA A 94 2.59 -1.29 5.26
N ASP A 95 2.36 -1.68 6.51
CA ASP A 95 1.30 -2.62 6.86
C ASP A 95 -0.08 -2.00 6.64
N GLN A 96 -0.29 -0.73 7.00
CA GLN A 96 -1.57 -0.04 6.80
C GLN A 96 -1.93 0.11 5.31
N ILE A 97 -0.96 0.38 4.44
CA ILE A 97 -1.19 0.40 2.98
C ILE A 97 -1.65 -0.98 2.52
N LEU A 98 -0.96 -2.03 2.95
CA LEU A 98 -1.27 -3.40 2.55
C LEU A 98 -2.61 -3.89 3.11
N ILE A 99 -2.93 -3.52 4.35
CA ILE A 99 -4.22 -3.76 5.01
C ILE A 99 -5.33 -3.11 4.20
N ARG A 100 -5.16 -1.83 3.84
CA ARG A 100 -6.13 -1.10 3.03
C ARG A 100 -6.43 -1.78 1.70
N ILE A 101 -5.40 -2.30 1.03
CA ILE A 101 -5.59 -3.07 -0.22
C ILE A 101 -6.46 -4.31 0.06
N GLY A 102 -6.18 -5.07 1.11
CA GLY A 102 -6.98 -6.25 1.45
C GLY A 102 -8.41 -5.93 1.92
N ASP A 103 -8.63 -4.82 2.61
CA ASP A 103 -9.98 -4.37 2.99
C ASP A 103 -10.82 -4.04 1.75
N ASN A 104 -10.22 -3.33 0.78
CA ASN A 104 -10.88 -3.05 -0.50
C ASN A 104 -11.19 -4.32 -1.29
N LEU A 105 -10.30 -5.33 -1.25
CA LEU A 105 -10.57 -6.65 -1.83
C LEU A 105 -11.76 -7.34 -1.14
N THR A 106 -11.87 -7.23 0.18
CA THR A 106 -13.00 -7.78 0.95
C THR A 106 -14.34 -7.16 0.52
N LEU A 107 -14.35 -5.86 0.21
CA LEU A 107 -15.55 -5.15 -0.24
C LEU A 107 -15.94 -5.49 -1.69
N THR A 108 -14.96 -5.80 -2.53
CA THR A 108 -15.17 -6.03 -3.97
C THR A 108 -15.36 -7.53 -4.32
N LEU A 109 -14.87 -8.44 -3.48
CA LEU A 109 -14.92 -9.88 -3.70
C LEU A 109 -15.71 -10.59 -2.58
N PRO A 110 -16.94 -11.09 -2.84
CA PRO A 110 -17.80 -11.73 -1.83
C PRO A 110 -17.20 -12.96 -1.12
N CYS A 111 -16.18 -13.58 -1.72
CA CYS A 111 -15.50 -14.78 -1.21
C CYS A 111 -14.06 -14.51 -0.74
N TYR A 112 -13.67 -13.25 -0.56
CA TYR A 112 -12.38 -12.92 0.02
C TYR A 112 -12.44 -13.05 1.55
N PRO A 113 -11.47 -13.73 2.19
CA PRO A 113 -11.52 -13.97 3.63
C PRO A 113 -11.45 -12.67 4.42
N ARG A 114 -12.36 -12.50 5.40
CA ARG A 114 -12.30 -11.37 6.35
C ARG A 114 -11.22 -11.67 7.40
N ASN A 115 -10.41 -10.68 7.76
CA ASN A 115 -9.33 -10.77 8.78
C ASN A 115 -8.14 -11.66 8.39
N LEU A 116 -7.55 -11.45 7.20
CA LEU A 116 -6.39 -12.21 6.70
C LEU A 116 -5.07 -11.89 7.42
N PHE A 117 -4.95 -10.70 8.00
CA PHE A 117 -3.66 -10.21 8.47
C PHE A 117 -3.26 -10.85 9.80
N LYS A 118 -2.34 -11.82 9.72
CA LYS A 118 -1.52 -12.21 10.87
C LYS A 118 -0.16 -11.55 10.71
N VAL A 119 0.22 -10.74 11.69
CA VAL A 119 1.58 -10.20 11.81
C VAL A 119 2.54 -11.38 11.93
N ARG A 120 3.59 -11.43 11.11
CA ARG A 120 4.67 -12.42 11.25
C ARG A 120 5.38 -12.17 12.58
N VAL A 121 5.38 -13.19 13.46
CA VAL A 121 6.07 -13.19 14.76
C VAL A 121 7.53 -13.59 14.58
#